data_AF-A0A388LI50-F1
#
_entry.id   AF-A0A388LI50-F1
#
_cell.length_a   1.000
_cell.length_b   1.000
_cell.length_c   1.000
_cell.angle_alpha   90.00
_cell.angle_beta   90.00
_cell.angle_gamma   90.00
#
_symmetry.space_group_name_H-M   'P 1'
#
loop_
_entity.id
_entity.type
_entity.pdbx_description
1 polymer ?
#
loop_
_entity_poly.entity_id
_entity_poly.type
_entity_poly.pdbx_seq_one_letter_code
_entity_poly.pdbx_strand_id
1 'polypeptide(L)'
;MQYYTKQQQQGAQRYTSCCRVGNWNEDVEIGETLLKDYLAKKSKGLLKLDKFKRRMACALAPVELTTVADDGFVHFGDLVRLRNLFTEGYLACDVEDKDSRCAATGEFICAATVSDLPSTTEPCARNTFIIRKYKVPPRQSVFDQRHDHPAHFHHEQEQERDGGDDDREGGGEEDECQCEDGGGEDGDGQGEKGGHGGAQGEGGGNGGGCHGAEVGNGNGHAEEEEEGGGHHGSGDGEEDECTAWEPCTVLHYGEKFRLVANPMVQGRQINDLQEPLYLHSYAHSPGGFYSRYSRHQEVVMTATRNYGSVWAAVCLDPTRRMLTEGDPVRAGDALVLEHKATGTPLCCEGVIHGNDFGKEMELSSHFGGTLRSVLRLEHEGAGMPPQFLIKAEGVSNYWAFEGGNKVQVLHFLMPAQGKALQCLDRISRTFSDGEEGGDDHHAWAQGFYRLQKKLEDMDVDASGWLSRIDFTRGVSFVTTIDLDKKDVDALITFLGFDGVDNICYRDFLMVLQYFWTESTTSTEVETTPIKRGGKTSIIKGETTCMKEETTSTKGETTSIKGETTAIKRETVKKCPF
;
A
#
# COMPACT_ATOMS: atom_id res chain seq x y z
N MET A 1 -16.50 34.30 29.76
CA MET A 1 -15.78 35.58 29.80
C MET A 1 -14.84 35.55 30.99
N GLN A 2 -13.60 36.04 30.87
CA GLN A 2 -12.74 36.26 32.03
C GLN A 2 -13.09 37.63 32.62
N TYR A 3 -13.63 37.66 33.84
CA TYR A 3 -14.02 38.90 34.51
C TYR A 3 -12.82 39.53 35.22
N TYR A 4 -11.95 40.18 34.44
CA TYR A 4 -10.86 40.97 35.01
C TYR A 4 -11.41 42.03 35.95
N THR A 5 -10.90 42.05 37.19
CA THR A 5 -11.22 43.12 38.15
C THR A 5 -10.75 44.48 37.62
N LYS A 6 -11.42 45.57 38.03
CA LYS A 6 -11.00 46.94 37.67
C LYS A 6 -9.53 47.21 38.01
N GLN A 7 -9.05 46.62 39.11
CA GLN A 7 -7.65 46.70 39.57
C GLN A 7 -6.68 46.00 38.60
N GLN A 8 -7.06 44.85 38.03
CA GLN A 8 -6.25 44.16 37.01
C GLN A 8 -6.28 44.90 35.66
N GLN A 9 -7.42 45.49 35.29
CA GLN A 9 -7.53 46.33 34.07
C GLN A 9 -6.69 47.62 34.16
N GLN A 10 -6.53 48.18 35.37
CA GLN A 10 -5.72 49.37 35.65
C GLN A 10 -4.22 49.07 35.82
N GLY A 11 -3.76 47.85 35.54
CA GLY A 11 -2.33 47.50 35.55
C GLY A 11 -1.71 47.33 36.95
N ALA A 12 -2.50 47.08 37.99
CA ALA A 12 -1.98 46.82 39.33
C ALA A 12 -1.18 45.51 39.43
N GLN A 13 -0.41 45.38 40.52
CA GLN A 13 0.38 44.17 40.82
C GLN A 13 -0.49 42.91 40.83
N ARG A 14 0.00 41.85 40.18
CA ARG A 14 -0.64 40.53 40.16
C ARG A 14 -0.12 39.67 41.31
N TYR A 15 -1.01 38.93 41.95
CA TYR A 15 -0.69 37.97 43.01
C TYR A 15 -1.07 36.56 42.57
N THR A 16 -0.48 35.54 43.18
CA THR A 16 -0.87 34.14 42.97
C THR A 16 -2.20 33.86 43.66
N SER A 17 -2.95 32.84 43.19
CA SER A 17 -4.22 32.41 43.79
C SER A 17 -4.13 31.97 45.26
N CYS A 18 -2.92 31.69 45.76
CA CYS A 18 -2.65 31.46 47.18
C CYS A 18 -2.82 32.73 48.05
N CYS A 19 -2.73 33.92 47.45
CA CYS A 19 -2.96 35.20 48.11
C CYS A 19 -4.38 35.68 47.84
N ARG A 20 -5.15 36.01 48.89
CA ARG A 20 -6.58 36.34 48.78
C ARG A 20 -6.82 37.79 48.34
N VAL A 21 -6.35 38.14 47.15
CA VAL A 21 -6.42 39.48 46.55
C VAL A 21 -7.05 39.39 45.15
N GLY A 22 -7.89 40.36 44.77
CA GLY A 22 -8.56 40.36 43.47
C GLY A 22 -9.53 39.19 43.30
N ASN A 23 -9.52 38.56 42.11
CA ASN A 23 -10.38 37.43 41.75
C ASN A 23 -9.81 36.06 42.17
N TRP A 24 -8.94 35.99 43.20
CA TRP A 24 -8.25 34.77 43.65
C TRP A 24 -9.14 33.53 43.76
N ASN A 25 -10.41 33.68 44.16
CA ASN A 25 -11.36 32.58 44.30
C ASN A 25 -11.80 32.00 42.94
N GLU A 26 -11.92 32.83 41.91
CA GLU A 26 -12.16 32.37 40.53
C GLU A 26 -10.94 31.60 40.00
N ASP A 27 -9.73 32.11 40.27
CA ASP A 27 -8.49 31.45 39.86
C ASP A 27 -8.31 30.07 40.54
N VAL A 28 -8.73 29.94 41.81
CA VAL A 28 -8.78 28.64 42.53
C VAL A 28 -9.81 27.70 41.90
N GLU A 29 -11.06 28.14 41.69
CA GLU A 29 -12.13 27.29 41.15
C GLU A 29 -11.83 26.84 39.70
N ILE A 30 -11.21 27.71 38.89
CA ILE A 30 -10.69 27.35 37.56
C ILE A 30 -9.61 26.28 37.69
N GLY A 31 -8.66 26.44 38.61
CA GLY A 31 -7.62 25.45 38.89
C GLY A 31 -8.19 24.09 39.31
N GLU A 32 -9.18 24.07 40.20
CA GLU A 32 -9.89 22.86 40.59
C GLU A 32 -10.65 22.23 39.43
N THR A 33 -11.35 23.02 38.61
CA THR A 33 -12.13 22.53 37.47
C THR A 33 -11.22 21.91 36.40
N LEU A 34 -10.08 22.54 36.11
CA LEU A 34 -9.05 21.99 35.23
C LEU A 34 -8.44 20.70 35.79
N LEU A 35 -8.22 20.63 37.10
CA LEU A 35 -7.73 19.40 37.75
C LEU A 35 -8.78 18.27 37.71
N LYS A 36 -10.05 18.58 37.94
CA LYS A 36 -11.19 17.63 37.85
C LYS A 36 -11.29 17.06 36.42
N ASP A 37 -11.20 17.91 35.39
CA ASP A 37 -11.16 17.48 33.97
C ASP A 37 -9.91 16.65 33.63
N TYR A 38 -8.73 17.06 34.09
CA TYR A 38 -7.49 16.29 33.92
C TYR A 38 -7.59 14.89 34.55
N LEU A 39 -8.09 14.80 35.80
CA LEU A 39 -8.27 13.52 36.49
C LEU A 39 -9.32 12.64 35.80
N ALA A 40 -10.42 13.21 35.31
CA ALA A 40 -11.45 12.50 34.54
C ALA A 40 -10.93 12.01 33.17
N LYS A 41 -10.04 12.76 32.52
CA LYS A 41 -9.35 12.33 31.29
C LYS A 41 -8.30 11.26 31.58
N LYS A 42 -7.59 11.37 32.70
CA LYS A 42 -6.59 10.39 33.16
C LYS A 42 -7.21 9.04 33.51
N SER A 43 -8.32 9.02 34.27
CA SER A 43 -9.00 7.76 34.62
C SER A 43 -9.59 7.03 33.42
N LYS A 44 -9.96 7.78 32.36
CA LYS A 44 -10.42 7.24 31.07
C LYS A 44 -9.30 6.92 30.08
N GLY A 45 -8.03 7.20 30.40
CA GLY A 45 -6.89 7.04 29.47
C GLY A 45 -6.99 7.89 28.20
N LEU A 46 -7.70 9.02 28.26
CA LEU A 46 -7.96 9.92 27.12
C LEU A 46 -6.98 11.10 27.03
N LEU A 47 -5.98 11.18 27.91
CA LEU A 47 -4.92 12.18 27.83
C LEU A 47 -4.14 12.02 26.52
N LYS A 48 -3.74 13.16 25.92
CA LYS A 48 -2.90 13.16 24.70
C LYS A 48 -1.61 12.32 24.90
N LEU A 49 -1.02 12.40 26.09
CA LEU A 49 0.18 11.65 26.48
C LEU A 49 -0.05 10.13 26.55
N ASP A 50 -1.22 9.67 27.02
CA ASP A 50 -1.55 8.25 27.08
C ASP A 50 -1.81 7.67 25.68
N LYS A 51 -2.51 8.43 24.83
CA LYS A 51 -2.71 8.09 23.40
C LYS A 51 -1.37 8.03 22.66
N PHE A 52 -0.52 9.03 22.84
CA PHE A 52 0.83 9.09 22.26
C PHE A 52 1.66 7.87 22.68
N LYS A 53 1.69 7.54 23.98
CA LYS A 53 2.41 6.36 24.49
C LYS A 53 1.91 5.05 23.90
N ARG A 54 0.58 4.87 23.81
CA ARG A 54 -0.01 3.64 23.23
C ARG A 54 0.37 3.51 21.76
N ARG A 55 0.24 4.58 20.96
CA ARG A 55 0.66 4.61 19.56
C ARG A 55 2.14 4.26 19.40
N MET A 56 3.02 4.90 20.16
CA MET A 56 4.47 4.62 20.12
C MET A 56 4.77 3.17 20.49
N ALA A 57 4.08 2.60 21.48
CA ALA A 57 4.24 1.21 21.87
C ALA A 57 3.79 0.20 20.80
N CYS A 58 2.75 0.53 20.01
CA CYS A 58 2.34 -0.30 18.86
C CYS A 58 3.31 -0.13 17.68
N ALA A 59 3.58 1.11 17.25
CA ALA A 59 4.38 1.39 16.07
C ALA A 59 5.87 0.97 16.22
N LEU A 60 6.41 1.07 17.44
CA LEU A 60 7.77 0.62 17.79
C LEU A 60 7.78 -0.74 18.50
N ALA A 61 6.70 -1.52 18.43
CA ALA A 61 6.70 -2.90 18.92
C ALA A 61 7.76 -3.69 18.15
N PRO A 62 8.71 -4.39 18.83
CA PRO A 62 9.70 -5.21 18.16
C PRO A 62 9.03 -6.32 17.34
N VAL A 63 9.58 -6.59 16.16
CA VAL A 63 9.09 -7.58 15.22
C VAL A 63 10.25 -8.47 14.80
N GLU A 64 10.00 -9.76 14.71
CA GLU A 64 10.95 -10.72 14.16
C GLU A 64 10.61 -10.92 12.68
N LEU A 65 11.55 -10.61 11.79
CA LEU A 65 11.38 -10.82 10.35
C LEU A 65 11.24 -12.32 10.04
N THR A 66 10.34 -12.66 9.11
CA THR A 66 10.06 -14.04 8.74
C THR A 66 10.18 -14.24 7.23
N THR A 67 10.84 -15.33 6.83
CA THR A 67 10.83 -15.85 5.45
C THR A 67 9.99 -17.12 5.37
N VAL A 68 9.41 -17.41 4.20
CA VAL A 68 8.75 -18.70 3.96
C VAL A 68 9.77 -19.83 3.75
N ALA A 69 10.94 -19.56 3.16
CA ALA A 69 11.97 -20.57 2.88
C ALA A 69 13.40 -20.06 3.16
N ASP A 70 14.32 -20.99 3.43
CA ASP A 70 15.75 -20.72 3.72
C ASP A 70 16.62 -21.00 2.48
N ASP A 71 16.43 -20.19 1.43
CA ASP A 71 17.18 -20.27 0.16
C ASP A 71 17.90 -18.95 -0.22
N GLY A 72 17.67 -17.88 0.55
CA GLY A 72 18.22 -16.54 0.33
C GLY A 72 17.47 -15.69 -0.70
N PHE A 73 16.32 -16.15 -1.19
CA PHE A 73 15.43 -15.38 -2.07
C PHE A 73 14.27 -14.74 -1.30
N VAL A 74 13.69 -13.70 -1.90
CA VAL A 74 12.53 -12.98 -1.37
C VAL A 74 11.26 -13.66 -1.88
N HIS A 75 10.33 -14.01 -0.99
CA HIS A 75 9.07 -14.69 -1.35
C HIS A 75 7.82 -13.86 -1.12
N PHE A 76 6.74 -14.23 -1.81
CA PHE A 76 5.39 -13.79 -1.45
C PHE A 76 4.95 -14.38 -0.11
N GLY A 77 4.58 -13.50 0.82
CA GLY A 77 4.26 -13.83 2.22
C GLY A 77 5.37 -13.47 3.21
N ASP A 78 6.59 -13.18 2.74
CA ASP A 78 7.69 -12.75 3.60
C ASP A 78 7.40 -11.43 4.30
N LEU A 79 7.91 -11.31 5.53
CA LEU A 79 7.92 -10.10 6.33
C LEU A 79 9.32 -9.51 6.30
N VAL A 80 9.48 -8.45 5.52
CA VAL A 80 10.77 -7.84 5.18
C VAL A 80 10.88 -6.41 5.71
N ARG A 81 12.10 -5.87 5.72
CA ARG A 81 12.33 -4.41 5.65
C ARG A 81 12.73 -4.01 4.24
N LEU A 82 12.52 -2.74 3.91
CA LEU A 82 13.01 -2.13 2.68
C LEU A 82 14.01 -1.02 3.04
N ARG A 83 15.29 -1.24 2.73
CA ARG A 83 16.39 -0.32 3.05
C ARG A 83 16.74 0.55 1.84
N ASN A 84 16.87 1.86 2.03
CA ASN A 84 17.45 2.74 1.03
C ASN A 84 18.98 2.67 1.10
N LEU A 85 19.65 2.46 -0.03
CA LEU A 85 21.10 2.28 -0.07
C LEU A 85 21.89 3.60 -0.08
N PHE A 86 21.23 4.75 -0.29
CA PHE A 86 21.86 6.06 -0.24
C PHE A 86 21.78 6.69 1.16
N THR A 87 20.61 6.66 1.80
CA THR A 87 20.40 7.23 3.13
C THR A 87 20.58 6.22 4.27
N GLU A 88 20.80 4.94 3.95
CA GLU A 88 20.91 3.80 4.85
C GLU A 88 19.67 3.48 5.71
N GLY A 89 18.66 4.37 5.73
CA GLY A 89 17.42 4.23 6.48
C GLY A 89 16.40 3.27 5.86
N TYR A 90 15.37 2.96 6.63
CA TYR A 90 14.32 1.99 6.26
C TYR A 90 12.99 2.69 5.96
N LEU A 91 12.24 2.17 4.99
CA LEU A 91 10.85 2.53 4.78
C LEU A 91 10.06 2.39 6.09
N ALA A 92 9.21 3.38 6.42
CA ALA A 92 8.37 3.37 7.60
C ALA A 92 6.96 3.95 7.31
N CYS A 93 5.96 3.49 8.05
CA CYS A 93 4.59 3.99 8.02
C CYS A 93 4.28 4.83 9.27
N ASP A 94 3.74 6.04 9.10
CA ASP A 94 3.13 6.83 10.19
C ASP A 94 1.61 6.86 10.03
N VAL A 95 0.94 5.94 10.74
CA VAL A 95 -0.52 5.77 10.71
C VAL A 95 -1.28 7.01 11.19
N GLU A 96 -0.67 7.90 12.00
CA GLU A 96 -1.36 9.09 12.53
C GLU A 96 -1.01 10.39 11.80
N ASP A 97 0.04 10.44 10.98
CA ASP A 97 0.27 11.52 9.99
C ASP A 97 -0.68 11.30 8.80
N LYS A 98 -1.98 11.43 9.07
CA LYS A 98 -3.09 11.20 8.15
C LYS A 98 -3.26 12.37 7.21
N ASP A 99 -3.54 12.07 5.94
CA ASP A 99 -3.76 13.10 4.95
C ASP A 99 -5.06 13.88 5.21
N SER A 100 -5.05 15.19 4.97
CA SER A 100 -6.26 16.02 5.10
C SER A 100 -7.37 15.60 4.13
N ARG A 101 -7.02 15.01 2.98
CA ARG A 101 -7.93 14.49 1.95
C ARG A 101 -8.76 13.31 2.45
N CYS A 102 -8.34 12.57 3.48
CA CYS A 102 -9.12 11.46 4.05
C CYS A 102 -10.54 11.86 4.45
N ALA A 103 -10.70 13.09 4.96
CA ALA A 103 -12.00 13.60 5.39
C ALA A 103 -12.94 13.93 4.21
N ALA A 104 -12.39 14.18 3.01
CA ALA A 104 -13.14 14.52 1.81
C ALA A 104 -13.44 13.30 0.93
N THR A 105 -12.51 12.35 0.82
CA THR A 105 -12.66 11.13 0.03
C THR A 105 -13.29 9.98 0.79
N GLY A 106 -13.17 9.97 2.13
CA GLY A 106 -13.48 8.81 2.97
C GLY A 106 -12.42 7.70 2.92
N GLU A 107 -11.37 7.85 2.09
CA GLU A 107 -10.25 6.92 2.02
C GLU A 107 -9.29 7.12 3.19
N PHE A 108 -8.76 6.03 3.74
CA PHE A 108 -7.70 6.11 4.74
C PHE A 108 -6.34 6.25 4.06
N ILE A 109 -5.68 7.39 4.25
CA ILE A 109 -4.37 7.72 3.68
C ILE A 109 -3.47 8.27 4.81
N CYS A 110 -2.24 7.78 4.90
CA CYS A 110 -1.26 8.24 5.89
C CYS A 110 0.17 8.23 5.33
N ALA A 111 1.08 8.96 5.97
CA ALA A 111 2.43 9.17 5.45
C ALA A 111 3.27 7.87 5.38
N ALA A 112 4.08 7.79 4.33
CA ALA A 112 5.22 6.89 4.23
C ALA A 112 6.51 7.72 4.29
N THR A 113 7.47 7.31 5.11
CA THR A 113 8.75 8.02 5.34
C THR A 113 9.92 7.05 5.22
N VAL A 114 11.15 7.57 5.21
CA VAL A 114 12.36 6.78 5.43
C VAL A 114 13.00 7.19 6.76
N SER A 115 13.26 6.21 7.62
CA SER A 115 13.75 6.43 8.98
C SER A 115 15.12 5.78 9.18
N ASP A 116 16.13 6.61 9.43
CA ASP A 116 17.49 6.26 9.83
C ASP A 116 17.68 6.35 11.37
N LEU A 117 16.59 6.64 12.11
CA LEU A 117 16.64 6.86 13.55
C LEU A 117 17.06 5.60 14.32
N PRO A 118 17.81 5.72 15.44
CA PRO A 118 18.19 4.60 16.30
C PRO A 118 17.03 3.80 16.90
N SER A 119 15.80 4.33 16.85
CA SER A 119 14.56 3.64 17.25
C SER A 119 14.00 2.70 16.17
N THR A 120 14.58 2.70 14.97
CA THR A 120 14.16 1.94 13.78
C THR A 120 15.31 1.20 13.10
N THR A 121 16.50 1.17 13.70
CA THR A 121 17.61 0.30 13.26
C THR A 121 17.30 -1.18 13.50
N GLU A 122 16.47 -1.49 14.48
CA GLU A 122 15.88 -2.82 14.70
C GLU A 122 14.53 -2.95 13.97
N PRO A 123 14.10 -4.17 13.59
CA PRO A 123 12.79 -4.37 12.98
C PRO A 123 11.67 -4.17 14.01
N CYS A 124 10.66 -3.40 13.62
CA CYS A 124 9.50 -3.07 14.42
C CYS A 124 8.24 -2.95 13.56
N ALA A 125 7.08 -2.83 14.19
CA ALA A 125 5.80 -2.85 13.46
C ALA A 125 5.70 -1.81 12.33
N ARG A 126 6.27 -0.61 12.50
CA ARG A 126 6.16 0.46 11.50
C ARG A 126 7.14 0.37 10.32
N ASN A 127 8.25 -0.35 10.44
CA ASN A 127 9.29 -0.47 9.39
C ASN A 127 9.34 -1.87 8.74
N THR A 128 8.33 -2.70 9.00
CA THR A 128 8.18 -4.05 8.45
C THR A 128 6.97 -4.17 7.53
N PHE A 129 7.17 -4.86 6.40
CA PHE A 129 6.19 -4.94 5.32
C PHE A 129 6.06 -6.38 4.82
N ILE A 130 4.85 -6.74 4.41
CA ILE A 130 4.52 -8.05 3.85
C ILE A 130 4.45 -7.92 2.33
N ILE A 131 5.16 -8.79 1.61
CA ILE A 131 5.14 -8.83 0.14
C ILE A 131 3.95 -9.67 -0.32
N ARG A 132 3.06 -9.10 -1.13
CA ARG A 132 1.86 -9.78 -1.67
C ARG A 132 1.84 -9.73 -3.19
N LYS A 133 1.60 -10.88 -3.83
CA LYS A 133 1.50 -11.00 -5.29
C LYS A 133 0.37 -10.12 -5.85
N TYR A 134 0.62 -9.46 -6.98
CA TYR A 134 -0.44 -8.75 -7.71
C TYR A 134 -1.09 -9.69 -8.72
N LYS A 135 -2.34 -10.09 -8.45
CA LYS A 135 -3.19 -10.71 -9.48
C LYS A 135 -3.73 -9.64 -10.43
N VAL A 136 -3.63 -9.91 -11.72
CA VAL A 136 -4.07 -9.00 -12.80
C VAL A 136 -5.58 -9.14 -12.97
N PRO A 137 -6.39 -8.08 -12.79
CA PRO A 137 -7.80 -8.08 -13.19
C PRO A 137 -7.90 -8.11 -14.72
N PRO A 138 -9.01 -8.55 -15.30
CA PRO A 138 -9.10 -8.76 -16.75
C PRO A 138 -8.97 -7.41 -17.45
N ARG A 139 -8.41 -7.41 -18.67
CA ARG A 139 -8.57 -6.25 -19.55
C ARG A 139 -10.06 -6.13 -19.88
N GLN A 140 -10.70 -5.04 -19.45
CA GLN A 140 -11.99 -4.66 -20.03
C GLN A 140 -11.83 -4.62 -21.55
N SER A 141 -12.77 -5.24 -22.29
CA SER A 141 -12.70 -5.17 -23.73
C SER A 141 -12.86 -3.72 -24.17
N VAL A 142 -12.16 -3.31 -25.24
CA VAL A 142 -12.31 -1.95 -25.80
C VAL A 142 -13.73 -1.72 -26.37
N PHE A 143 -14.53 -2.78 -26.47
CA PHE A 143 -15.92 -2.73 -26.93
C PHE A 143 -16.94 -2.44 -25.80
N ASP A 144 -16.66 -2.82 -24.55
CA ASP A 144 -17.59 -2.62 -23.42
C ASP A 144 -17.76 -1.15 -23.02
N GLN A 145 -16.79 -0.28 -23.35
CA GLN A 145 -16.85 1.15 -23.05
C GLN A 145 -17.97 1.92 -23.80
N ARG A 146 -18.74 1.26 -24.68
CA ARG A 146 -19.76 1.91 -25.53
C ARG A 146 -21.18 1.93 -24.94
N HIS A 147 -21.42 1.34 -23.77
CA HIS A 147 -22.77 1.16 -23.23
C HIS A 147 -23.12 1.92 -21.93
N ASP A 148 -22.28 2.87 -21.48
CA ASP A 148 -22.60 3.77 -20.35
C ASP A 148 -22.38 5.26 -20.67
N HIS A 149 -22.99 5.74 -21.76
CA HIS A 149 -23.28 7.16 -21.93
C HIS A 149 -24.80 7.40 -21.97
N PRO A 150 -25.39 8.08 -20.98
CA PRO A 150 -26.74 8.62 -21.13
C PRO A 150 -26.72 9.66 -22.25
N ALA A 151 -27.57 9.47 -23.26
CA ALA A 151 -27.62 10.33 -24.43
C ALA A 151 -28.11 11.74 -24.07
N HIS A 152 -27.17 12.64 -23.77
CA HIS A 152 -27.45 14.07 -23.77
C HIS A 152 -27.69 14.54 -25.22
N PHE A 153 -28.96 14.52 -25.61
CA PHE A 153 -29.43 15.22 -26.79
C PHE A 153 -29.10 16.71 -26.66
N HIS A 154 -28.09 17.17 -27.40
CA HIS A 154 -27.94 18.59 -27.70
C HIS A 154 -29.04 18.98 -28.68
N HIS A 155 -30.03 19.74 -28.21
CA HIS A 155 -30.98 20.40 -29.07
C HIS A 155 -30.31 21.66 -29.62
N GLU A 156 -29.78 21.58 -30.83
CA GLU A 156 -29.36 22.75 -31.60
C GLU A 156 -30.61 23.62 -31.86
N GLN A 157 -30.65 24.80 -31.25
CA GLN A 157 -31.61 25.83 -31.64
C GLN A 157 -30.98 26.68 -32.74
N GLU A 158 -31.54 26.55 -33.93
CA GLU A 158 -31.19 27.35 -35.10
C GLU A 158 -31.49 28.83 -34.80
N GLN A 159 -30.48 29.70 -34.95
CA GLN A 159 -30.71 31.15 -34.95
C GLN A 159 -31.21 31.59 -36.32
N GLU A 160 -32.52 31.77 -36.45
CA GLU A 160 -33.10 32.49 -37.58
C GLU A 160 -32.59 33.93 -37.63
N ARG A 161 -32.30 34.42 -38.84
CA ARG A 161 -31.98 35.83 -39.10
C ARG A 161 -33.21 36.52 -39.68
N ASP A 162 -33.78 37.42 -38.91
CA ASP A 162 -34.51 38.62 -39.35
C ASP A 162 -34.35 39.66 -38.21
N GLY A 163 -34.29 40.97 -38.43
CA GLY A 163 -34.69 41.72 -39.62
C GLY A 163 -35.80 42.70 -39.23
N GLY A 164 -35.45 43.85 -38.63
CA GLY A 164 -36.43 44.87 -38.24
C GLY A 164 -35.86 46.01 -37.40
N ASP A 165 -36.02 47.23 -37.89
CA ASP A 165 -35.76 48.50 -37.19
C ASP A 165 -36.86 48.81 -36.15
N ASP A 166 -36.55 49.61 -35.11
CA ASP A 166 -37.29 50.86 -34.81
C ASP A 166 -36.72 51.63 -33.57
N ASP A 167 -37.07 52.91 -33.48
CA ASP A 167 -36.55 53.92 -32.55
C ASP A 167 -36.95 53.76 -31.05
N ARG A 168 -36.21 54.45 -30.13
CA ARG A 168 -36.70 55.67 -29.39
C ARG A 168 -36.27 55.85 -27.90
N GLU A 169 -35.65 57.01 -27.63
CA GLU A 169 -35.61 57.89 -26.43
C GLU A 169 -35.82 57.38 -24.96
N GLY A 170 -34.89 57.74 -24.05
CA GLY A 170 -35.23 58.49 -22.80
C GLY A 170 -34.85 57.96 -21.39
N GLY A 171 -34.28 58.84 -20.54
CA GLY A 171 -34.04 58.66 -19.07
C GLY A 171 -32.69 58.01 -18.70
N GLY A 172 -31.89 58.42 -17.70
CA GLY A 172 -32.17 59.02 -16.38
C GLY A 172 -32.22 57.91 -15.31
N GLU A 173 -31.52 57.90 -14.16
CA GLU A 173 -30.69 58.89 -13.46
C GLU A 173 -29.48 58.23 -12.73
N GLU A 174 -28.66 59.09 -12.14
CA GLU A 174 -27.56 58.98 -11.16
C GLU A 174 -27.57 57.80 -10.17
N ASP A 175 -26.38 57.27 -9.80
CA ASP A 175 -25.85 57.46 -8.42
C ASP A 175 -24.35 57.13 -8.26
N GLU A 176 -23.74 57.67 -7.21
CA GLU A 176 -22.28 57.73 -6.96
C GLU A 176 -21.66 56.48 -6.30
N CYS A 177 -20.35 56.25 -6.51
CA CYS A 177 -19.34 56.38 -5.43
C CYS A 177 -17.91 56.10 -5.91
N GLN A 178 -16.94 56.83 -5.33
CA GLN A 178 -15.53 56.82 -5.72
C GLN A 178 -14.70 55.74 -5.02
N CYS A 179 -13.51 55.46 -5.59
CA CYS A 179 -12.32 55.07 -4.84
C CYS A 179 -11.19 56.00 -5.29
N GLU A 180 -10.74 56.89 -4.41
CA GLU A 180 -9.76 57.93 -4.74
C GLU A 180 -8.30 57.42 -4.70
N ASP A 181 -7.47 58.06 -5.52
CA ASP A 181 -6.01 57.98 -5.50
C ASP A 181 -5.39 58.61 -4.23
N GLY A 182 -4.13 58.25 -3.95
CA GLY A 182 -3.28 58.97 -2.99
C GLY A 182 -1.80 58.61 -3.18
N GLY A 183 -1.03 59.51 -3.80
CA GLY A 183 0.40 59.31 -4.11
C GLY A 183 1.30 60.48 -3.67
N GLY A 184 2.61 60.37 -3.99
CA GLY A 184 3.68 61.34 -3.66
C GLY A 184 4.22 61.19 -2.22
N GLU A 185 5.47 61.55 -1.84
CA GLU A 185 6.69 62.14 -2.46
C GLU A 185 7.85 61.89 -1.43
N ASP A 186 9.16 61.87 -1.68
CA ASP A 186 10.07 61.89 -2.85
C ASP A 186 11.50 61.48 -2.35
N GLY A 187 12.55 61.38 -3.19
CA GLY A 187 13.95 61.54 -2.70
C GLY A 187 15.09 60.70 -3.33
N ASP A 188 15.62 61.16 -4.46
CA ASP A 188 17.04 61.16 -4.89
C ASP A 188 18.05 60.00 -4.62
N GLY A 189 18.74 59.57 -5.70
CA GLY A 189 20.19 59.86 -5.78
C GLY A 189 21.21 58.75 -6.11
N GLN A 190 21.73 58.76 -7.36
CA GLN A 190 23.08 58.34 -7.79
C GLN A 190 23.46 56.82 -7.69
N GLY A 191 24.23 56.20 -8.60
CA GLY A 191 24.78 56.65 -9.89
C GLY A 191 25.68 55.60 -10.58
N GLU A 192 25.90 55.79 -11.89
CA GLU A 192 26.99 55.29 -12.75
C GLU A 192 27.19 53.80 -13.13
N LYS A 193 27.12 53.55 -14.45
CA LYS A 193 28.11 52.88 -15.37
C LYS A 193 28.73 51.53 -14.95
N GLY A 194 28.88 50.52 -15.81
CA GLY A 194 28.83 50.46 -17.28
C GLY A 194 30.11 49.78 -17.83
N GLY A 195 29.99 48.80 -18.73
CA GLY A 195 31.17 48.07 -19.23
C GLY A 195 30.86 47.01 -20.29
N HIS A 196 30.97 47.37 -21.57
CA HIS A 196 30.94 46.44 -22.71
C HIS A 196 32.35 46.09 -23.17
N GLY A 197 32.55 44.86 -23.66
CA GLY A 197 33.73 44.44 -24.42
C GLY A 197 33.87 42.89 -24.40
N GLY A 198 34.24 42.20 -25.48
CA GLY A 198 34.51 42.67 -26.83
C GLY A 198 35.71 41.96 -27.48
N ALA A 199 35.43 41.05 -28.42
CA ALA A 199 36.31 40.55 -29.49
C ALA A 199 37.47 39.56 -29.18
N GLN A 200 37.40 38.43 -29.91
CA GLN A 200 38.42 37.85 -30.82
C GLN A 200 39.81 37.38 -30.31
N GLY A 201 40.24 36.23 -30.84
CA GLY A 201 41.64 36.04 -31.28
C GLY A 201 42.25 34.64 -31.09
N GLU A 202 42.46 33.94 -32.20
CA GLU A 202 43.53 32.92 -32.41
C GLU A 202 43.46 31.62 -31.57
N GLY A 203 43.93 30.45 -32.02
CA GLY A 203 44.60 30.08 -33.28
C GLY A 203 45.67 29.02 -33.01
N GLY A 204 45.50 27.79 -33.49
CA GLY A 204 46.49 26.72 -33.29
C GLY A 204 46.00 25.33 -33.69
N GLY A 205 46.40 24.86 -34.87
CA GLY A 205 46.04 23.54 -35.38
C GLY A 205 47.16 22.51 -35.25
N ASN A 206 46.78 21.24 -35.23
CA ASN A 206 47.61 20.08 -35.61
C ASN A 206 46.63 18.91 -35.89
N GLY A 207 46.80 18.03 -36.88
CA GLY A 207 47.90 17.89 -37.83
C GLY A 207 48.31 16.42 -37.99
N GLY A 208 47.58 15.67 -38.82
CA GLY A 208 47.76 14.23 -39.07
C GLY A 208 46.41 13.49 -39.06
N GLY A 209 46.01 12.67 -40.03
CA GLY A 209 46.78 11.96 -41.06
C GLY A 209 47.29 10.62 -40.51
N CYS A 210 47.09 9.45 -41.13
CA CYS A 210 46.68 9.14 -42.52
C CYS A 210 46.10 7.70 -42.64
N HIS A 211 45.54 7.38 -43.82
CA HIS A 211 45.16 6.03 -44.33
C HIS A 211 43.93 5.36 -43.65
N GLY A 212 42.93 4.82 -44.38
CA GLY A 212 42.75 4.70 -45.83
C GLY A 212 43.12 3.32 -46.37
N ALA A 213 42.15 2.40 -46.41
CA ALA A 213 42.19 1.15 -47.16
C ALA A 213 40.76 0.72 -47.52
N GLU A 214 40.38 0.89 -48.79
CA GLU A 214 39.24 0.21 -49.39
C GLU A 214 39.61 -1.22 -49.81
N VAL A 215 38.58 -2.01 -50.13
CA VAL A 215 38.46 -3.08 -51.16
C VAL A 215 37.77 -4.31 -50.59
N GLY A 216 36.65 -4.71 -51.20
CA GLY A 216 35.96 -5.96 -50.84
C GLY A 216 34.51 -6.07 -51.31
N ASN A 217 34.18 -5.63 -52.53
CA ASN A 217 32.83 -5.76 -53.06
C ASN A 217 32.57 -7.22 -53.49
N GLY A 218 31.46 -7.83 -53.04
CA GLY A 218 31.18 -9.25 -53.22
C GLY A 218 29.68 -9.54 -53.24
N ASN A 219 29.06 -9.31 -54.40
CA ASN A 219 27.62 -9.49 -54.60
C ASN A 219 27.29 -10.98 -54.84
N GLY A 220 26.23 -11.50 -54.23
CA GLY A 220 25.82 -12.91 -54.33
C GLY A 220 24.31 -13.08 -54.23
N HIS A 221 23.61 -12.88 -55.36
CA HIS A 221 22.20 -13.25 -55.51
C HIS A 221 22.06 -14.77 -55.60
N ALA A 222 21.08 -15.32 -54.89
CA ALA A 222 20.43 -16.58 -55.22
C ALA A 222 18.94 -16.44 -54.87
N GLU A 223 18.09 -16.56 -55.89
CA GLU A 223 16.64 -16.72 -55.76
C GLU A 223 16.31 -18.24 -55.72
N GLU A 224 15.02 -18.59 -55.78
CA GLU A 224 14.46 -19.97 -55.76
C GLU A 224 14.44 -20.62 -54.35
N GLU A 225 13.37 -21.28 -53.90
CA GLU A 225 12.09 -21.62 -54.53
C GLU A 225 10.98 -21.84 -53.47
N GLU A 226 9.70 -21.80 -53.86
CA GLU A 226 8.57 -22.21 -53.00
C GLU A 226 8.44 -23.74 -52.96
N GLU A 227 8.42 -24.36 -51.78
CA GLU A 227 7.71 -25.64 -51.59
C GLU A 227 6.89 -25.64 -50.30
N GLY A 228 5.60 -25.95 -50.42
CA GLY A 228 4.69 -26.10 -49.31
C GLY A 228 4.77 -27.49 -48.69
N GLY A 229 4.98 -27.56 -47.36
CA GLY A 229 5.03 -28.80 -46.61
C GLY A 229 4.24 -28.70 -45.31
N GLY A 230 2.96 -29.07 -45.34
CA GLY A 230 2.18 -29.22 -44.11
C GLY A 230 2.69 -30.40 -43.28
N HIS A 231 2.96 -30.17 -41.99
CA HIS A 231 3.17 -31.24 -41.02
C HIS A 231 2.41 -30.95 -39.73
N HIS A 232 1.61 -31.92 -39.30
CA HIS A 232 0.98 -31.90 -37.99
C HIS A 232 2.05 -32.12 -36.92
N GLY A 233 2.44 -31.04 -36.24
CA GLY A 233 3.07 -31.14 -34.93
C GLY A 233 1.97 -31.32 -33.89
N SER A 234 1.82 -32.53 -33.36
CA SER A 234 1.08 -32.74 -32.13
C SER A 234 1.80 -31.96 -31.03
N GLY A 235 1.22 -30.84 -30.60
CA GLY A 235 1.64 -30.18 -29.37
C GLY A 235 1.14 -31.02 -28.22
N ASP A 236 2.05 -31.70 -27.52
CA ASP A 236 1.74 -32.36 -26.27
C ASP A 236 1.17 -31.30 -25.32
N GLY A 237 -0.08 -31.49 -24.92
CA GLY A 237 -0.67 -30.67 -23.88
C GLY A 237 0.02 -31.00 -22.57
N GLU A 238 0.85 -30.10 -22.08
CA GLU A 238 1.13 -30.03 -20.65
C GLU A 238 -0.21 -29.75 -19.97
N GLU A 239 -0.84 -30.81 -19.47
CA GLU A 239 -2.02 -30.73 -18.64
C GLU A 239 -1.59 -30.00 -17.36
N ASP A 240 -1.84 -28.69 -17.30
CA ASP A 240 -1.62 -27.85 -16.11
C ASP A 240 -2.44 -28.42 -14.95
N GLU A 241 -1.81 -29.33 -14.19
CA GLU A 241 -2.36 -29.99 -13.01
C GLU A 241 -2.50 -28.93 -11.91
N CYS A 242 -3.63 -28.22 -11.95
CA CYS A 242 -3.90 -27.02 -11.16
C CYS A 242 -4.18 -27.38 -9.69
N THR A 243 -3.15 -27.85 -8.98
CA THR A 243 -3.20 -28.22 -7.56
C THR A 243 -2.79 -27.08 -6.65
N ALA A 244 -3.71 -26.75 -5.73
CA ALA A 244 -3.52 -25.90 -4.56
C ALA A 244 -3.22 -24.41 -4.79
N TRP A 245 -3.57 -23.64 -3.77
CA TRP A 245 -3.17 -22.25 -3.54
C TRP A 245 -1.73 -22.04 -3.97
N GLU A 246 -1.51 -21.04 -4.84
CA GLU A 246 -0.20 -20.75 -5.43
C GLU A 246 0.91 -20.95 -4.38
N PRO A 247 1.79 -21.96 -4.55
CA PRO A 247 2.81 -22.25 -3.56
C PRO A 247 3.64 -21.00 -3.34
N CYS A 248 4.15 -20.83 -2.12
CA CYS A 248 4.84 -19.61 -1.70
C CYS A 248 6.02 -19.35 -2.65
N THR A 249 5.79 -18.39 -3.54
CA THR A 249 6.55 -18.24 -4.77
C THR A 249 7.64 -17.22 -4.54
N VAL A 250 8.83 -17.51 -5.05
CA VAL A 250 9.90 -16.52 -5.13
C VAL A 250 9.40 -15.32 -5.94
N LEU A 251 9.72 -14.12 -5.48
CA LEU A 251 9.50 -12.87 -6.23
C LEU A 251 10.56 -12.77 -7.33
N HIS A 252 10.13 -12.60 -8.57
CA HIS A 252 11.04 -12.43 -9.71
C HIS A 252 11.17 -10.97 -10.15
N TYR A 253 12.29 -10.61 -10.77
CA TYR A 253 12.46 -9.29 -11.38
C TYR A 253 11.45 -9.07 -12.51
N GLY A 254 10.84 -7.89 -12.54
CA GLY A 254 9.71 -7.56 -13.42
C GLY A 254 8.34 -8.00 -12.89
N GLU A 255 8.29 -8.93 -11.93
CA GLU A 255 7.03 -9.43 -11.38
C GLU A 255 6.32 -8.36 -10.54
N LYS A 256 4.99 -8.31 -10.66
CA LYS A 256 4.15 -7.29 -10.02
C LYS A 256 3.74 -7.72 -8.62
N PHE A 257 3.89 -6.82 -7.66
CA PHE A 257 3.55 -7.06 -6.26
C PHE A 257 3.02 -5.81 -5.56
N ARG A 258 2.61 -5.98 -4.31
CA ARG A 258 2.22 -4.93 -3.37
C ARG A 258 3.03 -5.06 -2.09
N LEU A 259 3.43 -3.93 -1.51
CA LEU A 259 3.94 -3.86 -0.14
C LEU A 259 2.80 -3.51 0.80
N VAL A 260 2.56 -4.35 1.81
CA VAL A 260 1.52 -4.16 2.83
C VAL A 260 2.18 -3.85 4.17
N ALA A 261 1.71 -2.83 4.89
CA ALA A 261 2.18 -2.55 6.25
C ALA A 261 1.92 -3.74 7.17
N ASN A 262 2.84 -4.02 8.09
CA ASN A 262 2.60 -4.95 9.19
C ASN A 262 1.43 -4.43 10.08
N PRO A 263 0.33 -5.17 10.23
CA PRO A 263 -0.88 -4.70 10.93
C PRO A 263 -0.68 -4.43 12.43
N MET A 264 0.43 -4.89 13.02
CA MET A 264 0.85 -4.50 14.37
C MET A 264 1.04 -2.98 14.53
N VAL A 265 1.30 -2.24 13.45
CA VAL A 265 1.42 -0.76 13.48
C VAL A 265 0.10 -0.09 13.89
N GLN A 266 -1.04 -0.73 13.58
CA GLN A 266 -2.38 -0.34 14.01
C GLN A 266 -2.79 -0.98 15.35
N GLY A 267 -1.91 -1.75 15.99
CA GLY A 267 -2.19 -2.48 17.23
C GLY A 267 -2.96 -3.80 17.05
N ARG A 268 -3.03 -4.34 15.83
CA ARG A 268 -3.64 -5.66 15.54
C ARG A 268 -2.63 -6.80 15.71
N GLN A 269 -3.08 -8.03 15.53
CA GLN A 269 -2.17 -9.19 15.44
C GLN A 269 -1.45 -9.21 14.08
N ILE A 270 -0.25 -9.78 14.02
CA ILE A 270 0.57 -9.85 12.79
C ILE A 270 -0.13 -10.55 11.62
N ASN A 271 -1.01 -11.51 11.91
CA ASN A 271 -1.80 -12.23 10.93
C ASN A 271 -3.08 -11.48 10.50
N ASP A 272 -3.45 -10.35 11.12
CA ASP A 272 -4.74 -9.69 10.88
C ASP A 272 -4.65 -8.63 9.77
N LEU A 273 -4.81 -9.07 8.51
CA LEU A 273 -4.87 -8.22 7.32
C LEU A 273 -6.30 -7.88 6.89
N GLN A 274 -7.26 -7.78 7.81
CA GLN A 274 -8.64 -7.42 7.46
C GLN A 274 -8.81 -5.96 6.98
N GLU A 275 -7.93 -5.05 7.41
CA GLU A 275 -7.86 -3.65 6.96
C GLU A 275 -6.40 -3.29 6.60
N PRO A 276 -5.88 -3.82 5.48
CA PRO A 276 -4.48 -3.68 5.10
C PRO A 276 -4.17 -2.27 4.60
N LEU A 277 -2.95 -1.79 4.85
CA LEU A 277 -2.44 -0.55 4.26
C LEU A 277 -1.38 -0.89 3.21
N TYR A 278 -1.57 -0.41 1.99
CA TYR A 278 -0.68 -0.64 0.84
C TYR A 278 0.21 0.57 0.57
N LEU A 279 1.47 0.33 0.19
CA LEU A 279 2.33 1.38 -0.36
C LEU A 279 1.78 1.82 -1.72
N HIS A 280 1.42 3.08 -1.84
CA HIS A 280 0.71 3.63 -2.99
C HIS A 280 1.35 4.92 -3.47
N SER A 281 1.24 5.21 -4.76
CA SER A 281 1.64 6.49 -5.34
C SER A 281 0.58 7.02 -6.32
N TYR A 282 0.10 8.23 -6.07
CA TYR A 282 -0.82 8.92 -6.98
C TYR A 282 -0.04 9.56 -8.13
N ALA A 283 -0.62 9.59 -9.34
CA ALA A 283 -0.01 10.31 -10.45
C ALA A 283 0.12 11.81 -10.11
N HIS A 284 1.30 12.38 -10.35
CA HIS A 284 1.61 13.75 -9.92
C HIS A 284 0.63 14.76 -10.54
N SER A 285 -0.08 15.50 -9.68
CA SER A 285 -1.10 16.47 -10.08
C SER A 285 -0.96 17.77 -9.28
N PRO A 286 -0.86 18.95 -9.95
CA PRO A 286 -0.83 20.25 -9.29
C PRO A 286 -2.05 20.53 -8.41
N GLY A 287 -3.16 19.83 -8.64
CA GLY A 287 -4.41 19.97 -7.88
C GLY A 287 -4.38 19.33 -6.48
N GLY A 288 -3.25 18.76 -6.06
CA GLY A 288 -3.06 18.26 -4.69
C GLY A 288 -2.59 16.81 -4.59
N PHE A 289 -1.93 16.25 -5.60
CA PHE A 289 -1.24 14.96 -5.51
C PHE A 289 0.26 15.17 -5.77
N TYR A 290 0.99 15.58 -4.73
CA TYR A 290 2.42 15.86 -4.77
C TYR A 290 3.04 15.75 -3.37
N SER A 291 4.33 15.44 -3.29
CA SER A 291 5.06 15.34 -2.04
C SER A 291 5.13 16.69 -1.31
N ARG A 292 5.07 16.64 0.02
CA ARG A 292 4.84 17.80 0.89
C ARG A 292 5.97 18.83 0.83
N TYR A 293 7.19 18.41 0.54
CA TYR A 293 8.39 19.25 0.52
C TYR A 293 9.03 19.32 -0.87
N SER A 294 9.33 18.17 -1.51
CA SER A 294 10.01 18.14 -2.82
C SER A 294 9.12 18.47 -4.03
N ARG A 295 7.78 18.40 -3.90
CA ARG A 295 6.82 18.56 -5.02
C ARG A 295 6.98 17.52 -6.14
N HIS A 296 7.54 16.36 -5.80
CA HIS A 296 7.57 15.17 -6.65
C HIS A 296 6.24 14.42 -6.57
N GLN A 297 6.14 13.29 -7.27
CA GLN A 297 5.03 12.36 -7.09
C GLN A 297 5.04 11.81 -5.66
N GLU A 298 3.94 11.94 -4.94
CA GLU A 298 3.85 11.49 -3.54
C GLU A 298 3.82 9.96 -3.41
N VAL A 299 4.32 9.45 -2.29
CA VAL A 299 4.18 8.05 -1.90
C VAL A 299 3.61 8.00 -0.48
N VAL A 300 2.57 7.20 -0.29
CA VAL A 300 1.75 7.15 0.92
C VAL A 300 1.38 5.71 1.24
N MET A 301 0.86 5.48 2.45
CA MET A 301 0.18 4.23 2.81
C MET A 301 -1.33 4.44 2.77
N THR A 302 -2.07 3.59 2.05
CA THR A 302 -3.53 3.72 1.90
C THR A 302 -4.26 2.39 2.05
N ALA A 303 -5.50 2.42 2.52
CA ALA A 303 -6.40 1.26 2.46
C ALA A 303 -6.88 0.94 1.03
N THR A 304 -6.73 1.87 0.08
CA THR A 304 -7.26 1.76 -1.29
C THR A 304 -6.42 0.83 -2.17
N ARG A 305 -6.97 -0.35 -2.48
CA ARG A 305 -6.31 -1.42 -3.26
C ARG A 305 -6.50 -1.31 -4.78
N ASN A 306 -6.02 -0.24 -5.38
CA ASN A 306 -6.09 -0.03 -6.84
C ASN A 306 -4.74 -0.36 -7.55
N TYR A 307 -4.59 -0.03 -8.84
CA TYR A 307 -3.34 -0.26 -9.58
C TYR A 307 -2.18 0.66 -9.16
N GLY A 308 -2.46 1.81 -8.52
CA GLY A 308 -1.43 2.68 -7.94
C GLY A 308 -0.80 2.15 -6.64
N SER A 309 -1.19 0.96 -6.20
CA SER A 309 -0.52 0.21 -5.11
C SER A 309 0.49 -0.82 -5.63
N VAL A 310 0.71 -0.88 -6.94
CA VAL A 310 1.44 -1.96 -7.61
C VAL A 310 2.85 -1.52 -7.98
N TRP A 311 3.82 -2.32 -7.56
CA TRP A 311 5.24 -2.11 -7.78
C TRP A 311 5.84 -3.33 -8.49
N ALA A 312 7.00 -3.16 -9.12
CA ALA A 312 7.87 -4.26 -9.52
C ALA A 312 9.32 -3.96 -9.14
N ALA A 313 10.09 -5.01 -8.86
CA ALA A 313 11.52 -4.91 -8.65
C ALA A 313 12.19 -5.04 -10.00
N VAL A 314 13.12 -4.13 -10.33
CA VAL A 314 13.90 -4.18 -11.56
C VAL A 314 15.39 -4.07 -11.26
N CYS A 315 16.22 -4.66 -12.12
CA CYS A 315 17.67 -4.60 -11.99
C CYS A 315 18.14 -3.13 -11.98
N LEU A 316 19.14 -2.84 -11.14
CA LEU A 316 19.73 -1.51 -11.00
C LEU A 316 20.30 -0.98 -12.32
N ASP A 317 20.89 -1.85 -13.15
CA ASP A 317 21.37 -1.52 -14.49
C ASP A 317 20.23 -1.64 -15.52
N PRO A 318 19.77 -0.55 -16.16
CA PRO A 318 18.69 -0.60 -17.15
C PRO A 318 18.99 -1.49 -18.34
N THR A 319 20.26 -1.58 -18.76
CA THR A 319 20.66 -2.36 -19.95
C THR A 319 20.54 -3.87 -19.73
N ARG A 320 20.51 -4.29 -18.46
CA ARG A 320 20.36 -5.69 -18.06
C ARG A 320 18.94 -6.09 -17.73
N ARG A 321 17.98 -5.15 -17.61
CA ARG A 321 16.60 -5.44 -17.17
C ARG A 321 15.92 -6.53 -18.00
N MET A 322 16.07 -6.50 -19.33
CA MET A 322 15.51 -7.54 -20.23
C MET A 322 16.18 -8.91 -20.07
N LEU A 323 17.43 -8.96 -19.60
CA LEU A 323 18.15 -10.23 -19.39
C LEU A 323 17.85 -10.84 -18.02
N THR A 324 17.49 -10.00 -17.04
CA THR A 324 17.14 -10.40 -15.68
C THR A 324 15.63 -10.55 -15.46
N GLU A 325 14.79 -10.25 -16.45
CA GLU A 325 13.33 -10.35 -16.30
C GLU A 325 12.95 -11.83 -16.11
N GLY A 326 12.27 -12.15 -15.02
CA GLY A 326 12.02 -13.53 -14.59
C GLY A 326 13.12 -14.17 -13.75
N ASP A 327 14.26 -13.52 -13.49
CA ASP A 327 15.24 -14.00 -12.51
C ASP A 327 14.73 -13.80 -11.06
N PRO A 328 15.03 -14.72 -10.12
CA PRO A 328 14.59 -14.62 -8.73
C PRO A 328 15.34 -13.52 -7.96
N VAL A 329 14.60 -12.71 -7.20
CA VAL A 329 15.15 -11.59 -6.40
C VAL A 329 15.76 -12.12 -5.10
N ARG A 330 17.05 -11.87 -4.89
CA ARG A 330 17.75 -12.23 -3.64
C ARG A 330 17.53 -11.18 -2.55
N ALA A 331 17.48 -11.64 -1.30
CA ALA A 331 17.54 -10.73 -0.16
C ALA A 331 18.92 -10.03 -0.12
N GLY A 332 18.93 -8.72 0.09
CA GLY A 332 20.12 -7.88 0.12
C GLY A 332 20.60 -7.35 -1.24
N ASP A 333 20.09 -7.86 -2.37
CA ASP A 333 20.50 -7.38 -3.70
C ASP A 333 20.00 -5.95 -3.97
N ALA A 334 20.86 -5.14 -4.58
CA ALA A 334 20.58 -3.75 -4.94
C ALA A 334 19.66 -3.70 -6.17
N LEU A 335 18.50 -3.05 -6.01
CA LEU A 335 17.44 -3.00 -7.00
C LEU A 335 16.76 -1.63 -7.04
N VAL A 336 15.92 -1.41 -8.05
CA VAL A 336 15.02 -0.26 -8.14
C VAL A 336 13.58 -0.77 -8.02
N LEU A 337 12.74 -0.06 -7.26
CA LEU A 337 11.30 -0.33 -7.22
C LEU A 337 10.57 0.63 -8.16
N GLU A 338 9.96 0.10 -9.21
CA GLU A 338 9.20 0.86 -10.20
C GLU A 338 7.70 0.86 -9.88
N HIS A 339 7.09 2.03 -9.78
CA HIS A 339 5.65 2.17 -9.61
C HIS A 339 4.91 1.89 -10.92
N LYS A 340 4.16 0.78 -11.01
CA LYS A 340 3.68 0.26 -12.30
C LYS A 340 2.50 1.01 -12.92
N ALA A 341 1.89 1.96 -12.21
CA ALA A 341 0.88 2.86 -12.78
C ALA A 341 1.48 4.12 -13.43
N THR A 342 2.70 4.53 -13.10
CA THR A 342 3.34 5.75 -13.64
C THR A 342 4.73 5.53 -14.26
N GLY A 343 5.33 4.35 -14.08
CA GLY A 343 6.69 4.04 -14.55
C GLY A 343 7.81 4.80 -13.82
N THR A 344 7.50 5.45 -12.69
CA THR A 344 8.46 6.24 -11.91
C THR A 344 9.06 5.39 -10.77
N PRO A 345 10.37 5.54 -10.46
CA PRO A 345 11.02 4.76 -9.43
C PRO A 345 10.85 5.38 -8.03
N LEU A 346 10.73 4.52 -7.02
CA LEU A 346 10.70 4.91 -5.61
C LEU A 346 12.00 5.63 -5.23
N CYS A 347 11.90 6.76 -4.54
CA CYS A 347 13.00 7.70 -4.31
C CYS A 347 13.02 8.23 -2.88
N CYS A 348 14.22 8.33 -2.30
CA CYS A 348 14.48 9.08 -1.07
C CYS A 348 15.72 9.97 -1.27
N GLU A 349 15.49 11.28 -1.38
CA GLU A 349 16.56 12.28 -1.65
C GLU A 349 17.17 12.87 -0.37
N GLY A 350 16.78 12.39 0.82
CA GLY A 350 17.23 12.92 2.11
C GLY A 350 16.55 14.24 2.53
N VAL A 351 15.46 14.63 1.86
CA VAL A 351 14.64 15.79 2.24
C VAL A 351 13.98 15.52 3.60
N ILE A 352 14.18 16.39 4.59
CA ILE A 352 13.77 16.14 5.97
C ILE A 352 12.24 16.27 6.13
N HIS A 353 11.58 15.19 6.58
CA HIS A 353 10.19 15.14 7.04
C HIS A 353 10.14 15.08 8.56
N GLY A 354 9.60 16.11 9.22
CA GLY A 354 9.48 16.14 10.68
C GLY A 354 8.14 15.58 11.16
N ASN A 355 8.14 14.50 11.93
CA ASN A 355 6.95 13.88 12.51
C ASN A 355 7.12 13.60 14.01
N ASP A 356 6.13 12.93 14.61
CA ASP A 356 6.10 12.61 16.04
C ASP A 356 7.15 11.57 16.48
N PHE A 357 7.81 10.88 15.54
CA PHE A 357 8.89 9.93 15.80
C PHE A 357 10.27 10.60 15.74
N GLY A 358 10.44 11.64 14.93
CA GLY A 358 11.65 12.44 14.87
C GLY A 358 11.78 13.26 13.58
N LYS A 359 13.04 13.47 13.17
CA LYS A 359 13.36 13.99 11.84
C LYS A 359 13.65 12.78 10.96
N GLU A 360 12.69 12.43 10.13
CA GLU A 360 12.80 11.37 9.14
C GLU A 360 13.01 11.99 7.76
N MET A 361 12.95 11.19 6.70
CA MET A 361 13.10 11.65 5.33
C MET A 361 11.82 11.43 4.53
N GLU A 362 11.52 12.36 3.64
CA GLU A 362 10.41 12.30 2.70
C GLU A 362 10.62 11.18 1.67
N LEU A 363 9.57 10.42 1.43
CA LEU A 363 9.49 9.41 0.38
C LEU A 363 8.71 9.96 -0.82
N SER A 364 9.20 9.69 -2.03
CA SER A 364 8.53 10.11 -3.27
C SER A 364 8.73 9.09 -4.38
N SER A 365 8.04 9.24 -5.51
CA SER A 365 8.35 8.53 -6.75
C SER A 365 8.97 9.51 -7.75
N HIS A 366 10.28 9.44 -7.95
CA HIS A 366 11.02 10.40 -8.75
C HIS A 366 12.28 9.78 -9.34
N PHE A 367 12.62 10.15 -10.59
CA PHE A 367 13.87 9.73 -11.22
C PHE A 367 15.04 10.60 -10.73
N GLY A 368 15.76 10.15 -9.70
CA GLY A 368 16.94 10.83 -9.14
C GLY A 368 18.23 10.69 -9.97
N GLY A 369 18.13 10.19 -11.19
CA GLY A 369 19.28 9.98 -12.09
C GLY A 369 19.78 11.26 -12.76
N THR A 370 20.79 11.13 -13.63
CA THR A 370 21.45 12.30 -14.21
C THR A 370 20.56 13.07 -15.21
N LEU A 371 20.54 14.39 -15.08
CA LEU A 371 19.90 15.31 -16.04
C LEU A 371 20.62 15.37 -17.40
N ARG A 372 21.82 14.79 -17.55
CA ARG A 372 22.55 14.77 -18.83
C ARG A 372 21.69 14.16 -19.94
N SER A 373 21.62 14.83 -21.09
CA SER A 373 20.88 14.35 -22.26
C SER A 373 21.52 13.08 -22.84
N VAL A 374 20.66 12.20 -23.36
CA VAL A 374 21.05 11.07 -24.21
C VAL A 374 20.48 11.37 -25.60
N LEU A 375 21.23 11.05 -26.66
CA LEU A 375 20.85 11.31 -28.06
C LEU A 375 19.81 10.30 -28.56
N ARG A 376 18.70 10.16 -27.82
CA ARG A 376 17.71 9.09 -28.00
C ARG A 376 17.18 9.01 -29.44
N LEU A 377 16.81 10.14 -30.03
CA LEU A 377 16.29 10.21 -31.39
C LEU A 377 17.33 9.80 -32.45
N GLU A 378 18.61 10.09 -32.23
CA GLU A 378 19.70 9.73 -33.13
C GLU A 378 20.00 8.22 -33.04
N HIS A 379 20.03 7.67 -31.82
CA HIS A 379 20.21 6.23 -31.61
C HIS A 379 19.02 5.40 -32.12
N GLU A 380 17.78 5.86 -31.90
CA GLU A 380 16.57 5.23 -32.46
C GLU A 380 16.59 5.31 -34.00
N GLY A 381 17.01 6.45 -34.57
CA GLY A 381 17.23 6.60 -36.03
C GLY A 381 18.34 5.73 -36.60
N ALA A 382 19.34 5.36 -35.77
CA ALA A 382 20.39 4.40 -36.09
C ALA A 382 19.98 2.93 -35.85
N GLY A 383 18.71 2.66 -35.49
CA GLY A 383 18.17 1.32 -35.27
C GLY A 383 18.47 0.70 -33.89
N MET A 384 18.97 1.48 -32.92
CA MET A 384 19.22 1.00 -31.57
C MET A 384 17.89 0.86 -30.79
N PRO A 385 17.59 -0.29 -30.16
CA PRO A 385 16.31 -0.48 -29.47
C PRO A 385 16.16 0.47 -28.26
N PRO A 386 14.98 1.09 -28.05
CA PRO A 386 14.74 2.05 -26.98
C PRO A 386 15.07 1.55 -25.56
N GLN A 387 15.03 0.24 -25.33
CA GLN A 387 15.32 -0.41 -24.05
C GLN A 387 16.79 -0.21 -23.62
N PHE A 388 17.72 -0.14 -24.58
CA PHE A 388 19.14 0.14 -24.31
C PHE A 388 19.44 1.65 -24.16
N LEU A 389 18.44 2.51 -24.33
CA LEU A 389 18.54 3.97 -24.23
C LEU A 389 17.93 4.53 -22.94
N ILE A 390 17.51 3.65 -22.03
CA ILE A 390 17.00 4.01 -20.70
C ILE A 390 18.17 4.52 -19.85
N LYS A 391 18.03 5.70 -19.27
CA LYS A 391 19.03 6.26 -18.34
C LYS A 391 19.00 5.49 -17.02
N ALA A 392 20.17 5.21 -16.45
CA ALA A 392 20.27 4.72 -15.08
C ALA A 392 19.78 5.76 -14.06
N GLU A 393 19.01 5.29 -13.09
CA GLU A 393 18.52 6.02 -11.94
C GLU A 393 19.66 6.49 -11.03
N GLY A 394 19.33 7.32 -10.04
CA GLY A 394 20.30 7.82 -9.06
C GLY A 394 20.40 6.93 -7.82
N VAL A 395 21.41 7.17 -6.99
CA VAL A 395 21.60 6.44 -5.72
C VAL A 395 20.39 6.55 -4.77
N SER A 396 19.65 7.67 -4.82
CA SER A 396 18.39 7.87 -4.07
C SER A 396 17.27 6.89 -4.45
N ASN A 397 17.38 6.24 -5.62
CA ASN A 397 16.45 5.22 -6.10
C ASN A 397 16.90 3.77 -5.80
N TYR A 398 18.05 3.57 -5.18
CA TYR A 398 18.58 2.23 -4.92
C TYR A 398 18.06 1.71 -3.59
N TRP A 399 17.43 0.54 -3.63
CA TRP A 399 16.84 -0.13 -2.47
C TRP A 399 17.35 -1.57 -2.38
N ALA A 400 17.19 -2.18 -1.21
CA ALA A 400 17.34 -3.62 -1.01
C ALA A 400 16.25 -4.14 -0.07
N PHE A 401 15.76 -5.35 -0.35
CA PHE A 401 14.93 -6.10 0.60
C PHE A 401 15.82 -6.74 1.66
N GLU A 402 15.44 -6.63 2.92
CA GLU A 402 16.10 -7.32 4.02
C GLU A 402 15.11 -8.32 4.63
N GLY A 403 15.38 -9.60 4.40
CA GLY A 403 14.61 -10.72 4.96
C GLY A 403 15.08 -11.11 6.36
N GLY A 404 14.31 -11.99 7.01
CA GLY A 404 14.66 -12.57 8.31
C GLY A 404 15.21 -14.00 8.20
N ASN A 405 16.05 -14.39 9.14
CA ASN A 405 16.59 -15.76 9.23
C ASN A 405 15.56 -16.78 9.79
N LYS A 406 14.35 -16.34 10.17
CA LYS A 406 13.34 -17.20 10.75
C LYS A 406 12.40 -17.71 9.68
N VAL A 407 12.46 -19.01 9.41
CA VAL A 407 11.53 -19.70 8.53
C VAL A 407 10.17 -19.84 9.24
N GLN A 408 9.16 -19.10 8.78
CA GLN A 408 7.79 -19.17 9.29
C GLN A 408 6.79 -18.66 8.23
N VAL A 409 5.86 -19.52 7.81
CA VAL A 409 4.70 -19.11 7.03
C VAL A 409 3.70 -18.37 7.91
N LEU A 410 3.27 -17.19 7.48
CA LEU A 410 2.23 -16.40 8.14
C LEU A 410 0.88 -16.63 7.42
N HIS A 411 -0.08 -17.21 8.13
CA HIS A 411 -1.45 -17.41 7.64
C HIS A 411 -2.28 -16.16 7.97
N PHE A 412 -2.49 -15.30 6.97
CA PHE A 412 -3.17 -14.03 7.15
C PHE A 412 -4.70 -14.15 7.07
N LEU A 413 -5.39 -13.48 8.00
CA LEU A 413 -6.81 -13.21 7.93
C LEU A 413 -7.05 -12.09 6.90
N MET A 414 -7.84 -12.39 5.87
CA MET A 414 -8.04 -11.48 4.74
C MET A 414 -9.26 -10.57 4.91
N PRO A 415 -9.34 -9.44 4.19
CA PRO A 415 -10.52 -8.57 4.21
C PRO A 415 -11.80 -9.36 3.87
N ALA A 416 -12.88 -9.05 4.58
CA ALA A 416 -14.20 -9.70 4.46
C ALA A 416 -14.25 -11.23 4.65
N GLN A 417 -13.14 -11.90 5.04
CA GLN A 417 -13.04 -13.36 5.14
C GLN A 417 -14.17 -13.99 5.95
N GLY A 418 -14.53 -13.43 7.11
CA GLY A 418 -15.59 -13.98 7.94
C GLY A 418 -16.94 -14.10 7.23
N LYS A 419 -17.28 -13.14 6.35
CA LYS A 419 -18.51 -13.19 5.53
C LYS A 419 -18.32 -14.07 4.29
N ALA A 420 -17.14 -14.00 3.65
CA ALA A 420 -16.82 -14.84 2.50
C ALA A 420 -16.89 -16.34 2.83
N LEU A 421 -16.30 -16.76 3.96
CA LEU A 421 -16.37 -18.14 4.47
C LEU A 421 -17.82 -18.57 4.76
N GLN A 422 -18.67 -17.70 5.31
CA GLN A 422 -20.10 -18.00 5.48
C GLN A 422 -20.83 -18.20 4.15
N CYS A 423 -20.41 -17.51 3.08
CA CYS A 423 -20.96 -17.71 1.74
C CYS A 423 -20.48 -19.02 1.12
N LEU A 424 -19.19 -19.35 1.26
CA LEU A 424 -18.61 -20.61 0.80
C LEU A 424 -19.23 -21.81 1.53
N ASP A 425 -19.43 -21.71 2.84
CA ASP A 425 -20.13 -22.71 3.68
C ASP A 425 -21.57 -22.95 3.22
N ARG A 426 -22.34 -21.87 2.99
CA ARG A 426 -23.70 -21.96 2.42
C ARG A 426 -23.69 -22.69 1.07
N ILE A 427 -22.82 -22.28 0.15
CA ILE A 427 -22.69 -22.87 -1.19
C ILE A 427 -22.31 -24.35 -1.12
N SER A 428 -21.27 -24.67 -0.34
CA SER A 428 -20.75 -26.03 -0.19
C SER A 428 -21.80 -27.01 0.31
N ARG A 429 -22.66 -26.63 1.27
CA ARG A 429 -23.71 -27.53 1.80
C ARG A 429 -24.73 -27.93 0.75
N THR A 430 -25.09 -27.03 -0.18
CA THR A 430 -26.09 -27.33 -1.22
C THR A 430 -25.67 -28.43 -2.20
N PHE A 431 -24.36 -28.77 -2.25
CA PHE A 431 -23.88 -29.91 -3.04
C PHE A 431 -23.97 -31.24 -2.29
N SER A 432 -24.02 -31.22 -0.95
CA SER A 432 -24.13 -32.43 -0.11
C SER A 432 -25.58 -32.85 0.14
N ASP A 433 -26.53 -31.90 0.18
CA ASP A 433 -27.96 -32.16 0.48
C ASP A 433 -28.74 -32.88 -0.66
N GLY A 434 -28.05 -33.53 -1.61
CA GLY A 434 -28.58 -33.88 -2.94
C GLY A 434 -29.16 -35.29 -3.13
N GLU A 435 -28.62 -36.34 -2.49
CA GLU A 435 -29.03 -37.73 -2.75
C GLU A 435 -29.07 -38.60 -1.47
N GLU A 436 -30.25 -39.16 -1.16
CA GLU A 436 -30.41 -40.15 -0.08
C GLU A 436 -29.67 -41.46 -0.41
N GLY A 437 -28.42 -41.59 0.05
CA GLY A 437 -27.64 -42.84 0.02
C GLY A 437 -26.38 -42.84 -0.85
N GLY A 438 -25.94 -41.70 -1.35
CA GLY A 438 -24.62 -41.53 -1.97
C GLY A 438 -23.49 -41.34 -0.96
N ASP A 439 -22.25 -41.48 -1.43
CA ASP A 439 -21.06 -41.00 -0.71
C ASP A 439 -21.04 -39.45 -0.77
N ASP A 440 -20.91 -38.78 0.39
CA ASP A 440 -20.88 -37.32 0.51
C ASP A 440 -19.79 -36.70 -0.39
N HIS A 441 -18.66 -37.40 -0.59
CA HIS A 441 -17.61 -36.99 -1.52
C HIS A 441 -18.09 -36.94 -2.98
N HIS A 442 -18.93 -37.89 -3.38
CA HIS A 442 -19.44 -37.99 -4.75
C HIS A 442 -20.54 -36.95 -5.01
N ALA A 443 -21.46 -36.76 -4.06
CA ALA A 443 -22.51 -35.74 -4.15
C ALA A 443 -21.89 -34.33 -4.28
N TRP A 444 -20.92 -34.01 -3.41
CA TRP A 444 -20.23 -32.71 -3.46
C TRP A 444 -19.50 -32.50 -4.79
N ALA A 445 -18.74 -33.50 -5.26
CA ALA A 445 -18.01 -33.41 -6.53
C ALA A 445 -18.95 -33.20 -7.74
N GLN A 446 -20.12 -33.84 -7.76
CA GLN A 446 -21.13 -33.58 -8.79
C GLN A 446 -21.68 -32.14 -8.73
N GLY A 447 -21.99 -31.63 -7.54
CA GLY A 447 -22.48 -30.26 -7.36
C GLY A 447 -21.45 -29.21 -7.79
N PHE A 448 -20.19 -29.42 -7.39
CA PHE A 448 -19.06 -28.59 -7.78
C PHE A 448 -18.85 -28.57 -9.30
N TYR A 449 -18.83 -29.75 -9.95
CA TYR A 449 -18.69 -29.84 -11.41
C TYR A 449 -19.84 -29.15 -12.16
N ARG A 450 -21.09 -29.26 -11.68
CA ARG A 450 -22.24 -28.54 -12.23
C ARG A 450 -22.05 -27.02 -12.11
N LEU A 451 -21.51 -26.53 -10.98
CA LEU A 451 -21.24 -25.11 -10.80
C LEU A 451 -20.09 -24.63 -11.68
N GLN A 452 -18.96 -25.35 -11.70
CA GLN A 452 -17.81 -25.06 -12.55
C GLN A 452 -18.25 -24.91 -14.01
N LYS A 453 -18.89 -25.95 -14.56
CA LYS A 453 -19.35 -25.93 -15.95
C LYS A 453 -20.34 -24.79 -16.21
N LYS A 454 -21.24 -24.49 -15.26
CA LYS A 454 -22.22 -23.41 -15.43
C LYS A 454 -21.55 -22.02 -15.49
N LEU A 455 -20.46 -21.82 -14.76
CA LEU A 455 -19.70 -20.57 -14.77
C LEU A 455 -18.83 -20.48 -16.03
N GLU A 456 -18.23 -21.59 -16.48
CA GLU A 456 -17.51 -21.69 -17.77
C GLU A 456 -18.44 -21.45 -18.97
N ASP A 457 -19.64 -22.05 -18.99
CA ASP A 457 -20.67 -21.83 -20.04
C ASP A 457 -21.14 -20.35 -20.11
N MET A 458 -20.86 -19.55 -19.07
CA MET A 458 -21.18 -18.11 -19.00
C MET A 458 -19.97 -17.21 -19.29
N ASP A 459 -18.75 -17.76 -19.27
CA ASP A 459 -17.47 -17.11 -19.61
C ASP A 459 -17.24 -17.16 -21.13
N VAL A 460 -18.07 -16.43 -21.88
CA VAL A 460 -18.15 -16.51 -23.36
C VAL A 460 -16.82 -16.15 -24.06
N ASP A 461 -15.99 -15.32 -23.43
CA ASP A 461 -14.65 -14.94 -23.93
C ASP A 461 -13.51 -15.79 -23.33
N ALA A 462 -13.83 -16.80 -22.52
CA ALA A 462 -12.91 -17.68 -21.81
C ALA A 462 -11.89 -16.93 -20.91
N SER A 463 -12.23 -15.72 -20.48
CA SER A 463 -11.36 -14.84 -19.70
C SER A 463 -11.03 -15.36 -18.31
N GLY A 464 -11.87 -16.23 -17.73
CA GLY A 464 -11.83 -16.63 -16.32
C GLY A 464 -12.60 -15.70 -15.39
N TRP A 465 -13.36 -14.74 -15.93
CA TRP A 465 -14.02 -13.67 -15.18
C TRP A 465 -15.49 -13.55 -15.53
N LEU A 466 -16.31 -13.22 -14.53
CA LEU A 466 -17.72 -12.93 -14.72
C LEU A 466 -18.09 -11.61 -14.05
N SER A 467 -19.09 -10.91 -14.61
CA SER A 467 -19.70 -9.77 -13.93
C SER A 467 -20.34 -10.20 -12.60
N ARG A 468 -20.48 -9.28 -11.64
CA ARG A 468 -21.28 -9.52 -10.42
C ARG A 468 -22.63 -10.17 -10.70
N ILE A 469 -23.32 -9.72 -11.75
CA ILE A 469 -24.67 -10.17 -12.10
C ILE A 469 -24.62 -11.61 -12.63
N ASP A 470 -23.69 -11.90 -13.52
CA ASP A 470 -23.61 -13.19 -14.20
C ASP A 470 -23.04 -14.28 -13.29
N PHE A 471 -22.07 -13.95 -12.43
CA PHE A 471 -21.65 -14.84 -11.35
C PHE A 471 -22.80 -15.19 -10.39
N THR A 472 -23.55 -14.18 -9.93
CA THR A 472 -24.69 -14.40 -9.02
C THR A 472 -25.75 -15.29 -9.67
N ARG A 473 -26.07 -15.06 -10.94
CA ARG A 473 -26.98 -15.91 -11.72
C ARG A 473 -26.45 -17.34 -11.86
N GLY A 474 -25.15 -17.52 -12.16
CA GLY A 474 -24.52 -18.83 -12.30
C GLY A 474 -24.56 -19.65 -11.02
N VAL A 475 -24.17 -19.04 -9.89
CA VAL A 475 -24.25 -19.67 -8.56
C VAL A 475 -25.69 -19.99 -8.18
N SER A 476 -26.61 -19.04 -8.32
CA SER A 476 -28.02 -19.23 -7.94
C SER A 476 -28.72 -20.32 -8.77
N PHE A 477 -28.38 -20.43 -10.06
CA PHE A 477 -28.92 -21.47 -10.95
C PHE A 477 -28.57 -22.90 -10.50
N VAL A 478 -27.40 -23.13 -9.90
CA VAL A 478 -26.94 -24.46 -9.49
C VAL A 478 -27.23 -24.75 -8.02
N THR A 479 -27.02 -23.78 -7.14
CA THR A 479 -27.10 -23.95 -5.68
C THR A 479 -28.49 -23.65 -5.10
N THR A 480 -29.37 -23.00 -5.87
CA THR A 480 -30.62 -22.37 -5.39
C THR A 480 -30.45 -21.28 -4.31
N ILE A 481 -29.22 -20.90 -4.00
CA ILE A 481 -28.91 -19.79 -3.08
C ILE A 481 -29.11 -18.47 -3.80
N ASP A 482 -29.77 -17.53 -3.13
CA ASP A 482 -29.68 -16.11 -3.47
C ASP A 482 -28.52 -15.48 -2.69
N LEU A 483 -27.55 -14.91 -3.41
CA LEU A 483 -26.40 -14.19 -2.84
C LEU A 483 -26.72 -12.69 -2.88
N ASP A 484 -26.77 -12.05 -1.71
CA ASP A 484 -27.02 -10.60 -1.68
C ASP A 484 -25.81 -9.82 -2.21
N LYS A 485 -26.00 -8.53 -2.57
CA LYS A 485 -24.89 -7.69 -3.05
C LYS A 485 -23.68 -7.72 -2.11
N LYS A 486 -23.92 -7.77 -0.79
CA LYS A 486 -22.86 -7.77 0.23
C LYS A 486 -22.16 -9.13 0.34
N ASP A 487 -22.80 -10.23 -0.04
CA ASP A 487 -22.20 -11.58 -0.13
C ASP A 487 -21.18 -11.57 -1.28
N VAL A 488 -21.58 -11.06 -2.44
CA VAL A 488 -20.73 -10.91 -3.63
C VAL A 488 -19.60 -9.91 -3.39
N ASP A 489 -19.87 -8.75 -2.74
CA ASP A 489 -18.84 -7.80 -2.32
C ASP A 489 -17.80 -8.47 -1.40
N ALA A 490 -18.24 -9.29 -0.44
CA ALA A 490 -17.35 -9.99 0.47
C ALA A 490 -16.48 -11.04 -0.25
N LEU A 491 -17.06 -11.80 -1.19
CA LEU A 491 -16.31 -12.77 -2.01
C LEU A 491 -15.26 -12.08 -2.89
N ILE A 492 -15.64 -11.00 -3.61
CA ILE A 492 -14.71 -10.23 -4.46
C ILE A 492 -13.55 -9.66 -3.63
N THR A 493 -13.83 -9.12 -2.45
CA THR A 493 -12.81 -8.55 -1.56
C THR A 493 -11.91 -9.65 -0.97
N PHE A 494 -12.48 -10.80 -0.59
CA PHE A 494 -11.72 -11.94 -0.04
C PHE A 494 -10.78 -12.58 -1.07
N LEU A 495 -11.23 -12.74 -2.32
CA LEU A 495 -10.41 -13.22 -3.44
C LEU A 495 -9.34 -12.18 -3.86
N GLY A 496 -9.51 -10.93 -3.43
CA GLY A 496 -8.50 -9.89 -3.52
C GLY A 496 -8.62 -8.98 -4.73
N PHE A 497 -9.84 -8.78 -5.21
CA PHE A 497 -10.20 -7.92 -6.34
C PHE A 497 -11.09 -6.75 -5.91
N ASP A 498 -10.81 -6.22 -4.72
CA ASP A 498 -11.46 -5.08 -4.08
C ASP A 498 -11.56 -3.90 -5.08
N GLY A 499 -12.78 -3.40 -5.31
CA GLY A 499 -13.03 -2.30 -6.26
C GLY A 499 -13.16 -2.70 -7.73
N VAL A 500 -13.14 -3.99 -8.08
CA VAL A 500 -13.48 -4.51 -9.42
C VAL A 500 -14.95 -4.93 -9.45
N ASP A 501 -15.65 -4.74 -10.57
CA ASP A 501 -17.05 -5.16 -10.77
C ASP A 501 -17.21 -6.59 -11.32
N ASN A 502 -16.09 -7.27 -11.52
CA ASN A 502 -16.00 -8.64 -11.99
C ASN A 502 -15.31 -9.52 -10.93
N ILE A 503 -15.68 -10.78 -10.90
CA ILE A 503 -15.11 -11.81 -10.02
C ILE A 503 -14.39 -12.87 -10.86
N CYS A 504 -13.17 -13.23 -10.46
CA CYS A 504 -12.45 -14.36 -11.03
C CYS A 504 -13.13 -15.65 -10.53
N TYR A 505 -13.94 -16.27 -11.38
CA TYR A 505 -14.71 -17.44 -10.95
C TYR A 505 -13.81 -18.67 -10.77
N ARG A 506 -12.66 -18.73 -11.45
CA ARG A 506 -11.64 -19.78 -11.29
C ARG A 506 -10.99 -19.73 -9.90
N ASP A 507 -10.59 -18.54 -9.45
CA ASP A 507 -10.10 -18.34 -8.08
C ASP A 507 -11.19 -18.69 -7.04
N PHE A 508 -12.44 -18.30 -7.29
CA PHE A 508 -13.57 -18.67 -6.44
C PHE A 508 -13.75 -20.19 -6.34
N LEU A 509 -13.72 -20.91 -7.46
CA LEU A 509 -13.87 -22.38 -7.50
C LEU A 509 -12.72 -23.08 -6.75
N MET A 510 -11.48 -22.67 -6.98
CA MET A 510 -10.31 -23.18 -6.26
C MET A 510 -10.46 -22.99 -4.73
N VAL A 511 -10.86 -21.79 -4.30
CA VAL A 511 -11.07 -21.47 -2.89
C VAL A 511 -12.23 -22.27 -2.29
N LEU A 512 -13.32 -22.46 -3.04
CA LEU A 512 -14.48 -23.26 -2.63
C LEU A 512 -14.12 -24.75 -2.46
N GLN A 513 -13.35 -25.31 -3.40
CA GLN A 513 -12.87 -26.69 -3.32
C GLN A 513 -11.97 -26.90 -2.10
N TYR A 514 -11.01 -26.00 -1.89
CA TYR A 514 -10.14 -26.11 -0.73
C TYR A 514 -10.89 -26.00 0.60
N PHE A 515 -11.78 -25.00 0.71
CA PHE A 515 -12.60 -24.78 1.91
C PHE A 515 -13.34 -26.06 2.31
N TRP A 516 -13.88 -26.79 1.34
CA TRP A 516 -14.50 -28.08 1.58
C TRP A 516 -13.49 -29.16 2.02
N THR A 517 -12.33 -29.28 1.35
CA THR A 517 -11.29 -30.27 1.74
C THR A 517 -10.70 -30.03 3.14
N GLU A 518 -10.54 -28.79 3.60
CA GLU A 518 -10.16 -28.50 5.00
C GLU A 518 -11.27 -28.88 5.99
N SER A 519 -12.53 -28.67 5.58
CA SER A 519 -13.70 -28.97 6.41
C SER A 519 -13.87 -30.48 6.61
N THR A 520 -13.64 -31.30 5.57
CA THR A 520 -13.73 -32.77 5.65
C THR A 520 -12.52 -33.40 6.36
N THR A 521 -11.29 -32.92 6.10
CA THR A 521 -10.10 -33.46 6.79
C THR A 521 -10.05 -33.10 8.28
N SER A 522 -10.65 -31.98 8.69
CA SER A 522 -10.78 -31.63 10.12
C SER A 522 -11.72 -32.56 10.91
N THR A 523 -12.62 -33.29 10.23
CA THR A 523 -13.56 -34.23 10.87
C THR A 523 -13.04 -35.65 11.07
N GLU A 524 -11.97 -36.07 10.37
CA GLU A 524 -11.49 -37.47 10.41
C GLU A 524 -10.50 -37.79 11.56
N VAL A 525 -10.20 -36.85 12.46
CA VAL A 525 -9.35 -37.12 13.63
C VAL A 525 -10.15 -37.84 14.75
N GLU A 526 -10.66 -39.03 14.45
CA GLU A 526 -11.18 -39.95 15.47
C GLU A 526 -10.04 -40.53 16.32
N THR A 527 -10.30 -40.62 17.63
CA THR A 527 -9.28 -40.88 18.63
C THR A 527 -8.93 -42.36 18.77
N THR A 528 -7.71 -42.76 18.43
CA THR A 528 -7.12 -44.02 18.96
C THR A 528 -6.25 -43.73 20.20
N PRO A 529 -6.64 -44.17 21.42
CA PRO A 529 -5.92 -43.84 22.65
C PRO A 529 -4.69 -44.72 22.89
N ILE A 530 -3.54 -44.34 22.33
CA ILE A 530 -2.24 -44.96 22.69
C ILE A 530 -1.78 -44.43 24.05
N LYS A 531 -2.02 -45.22 25.11
CA LYS A 531 -1.48 -44.95 26.45
C LYS A 531 0.05 -45.11 26.47
N ARG A 532 0.79 -44.00 26.54
CA ARG A 532 2.08 -43.90 27.28
C ARG A 532 2.22 -42.49 27.84
N GLY A 533 2.61 -42.40 29.11
CA GLY A 533 2.50 -41.16 29.89
C GLY A 533 3.51 -40.08 29.48
N GLY A 534 3.01 -38.88 29.19
CA GLY A 534 3.77 -37.68 28.90
C GLY A 534 2.79 -36.54 28.65
N LYS A 535 2.89 -35.45 29.43
CA LYS A 535 1.86 -34.40 29.48
C LYS A 535 1.94 -33.52 28.22
N THR A 536 0.91 -33.57 27.37
CA THR A 536 0.77 -32.70 26.18
C THR A 536 -0.44 -31.78 26.34
N SER A 537 -0.26 -30.48 26.14
CA SER A 537 -1.34 -29.49 26.16
C SER A 537 -1.69 -29.11 24.73
N ILE A 538 -2.90 -29.46 24.28
CA ILE A 538 -3.45 -29.04 22.99
C ILE A 538 -4.44 -27.91 23.26
N ILE A 539 -4.17 -26.72 22.72
CA ILE A 539 -5.09 -25.58 22.80
C ILE A 539 -6.04 -25.65 21.61
N LYS A 540 -7.28 -26.06 21.85
CA LYS A 540 -8.37 -25.85 20.88
C LYS A 540 -8.76 -24.38 20.91
N GLY A 541 -8.95 -23.78 19.73
CA GLY A 541 -9.45 -22.41 19.61
C GLY A 541 -10.94 -22.34 19.91
N GLU A 542 -11.30 -22.07 21.16
CA GLU A 542 -12.67 -21.67 21.54
C GLU A 542 -12.73 -20.17 21.80
N THR A 543 -13.65 -19.48 21.13
CA THR A 543 -13.87 -18.03 21.27
C THR A 543 -14.63 -17.70 22.56
N THR A 544 -13.96 -17.73 23.71
CA THR A 544 -14.56 -17.28 24.97
C THR A 544 -14.41 -15.77 25.15
N CYS A 545 -15.47 -15.02 24.85
CA CYS A 545 -15.58 -13.61 25.23
C CYS A 545 -15.74 -13.48 26.76
N MET A 546 -14.63 -13.26 27.48
CA MET A 546 -14.70 -12.85 28.89
C MET A 546 -14.94 -11.35 28.99
N LYS A 547 -16.17 -10.97 29.38
CA LYS A 547 -16.47 -9.63 29.87
C LYS A 547 -15.87 -9.45 31.27
N GLU A 548 -15.03 -8.44 31.45
CA GLU A 548 -14.57 -8.03 32.78
C GLU A 548 -15.72 -7.33 33.54
N GLU A 549 -16.43 -8.07 34.39
CA GLU A 549 -17.29 -7.46 35.41
C GLU A 549 -16.47 -7.01 36.62
N THR A 550 -16.48 -5.71 36.89
CA THR A 550 -15.80 -5.08 38.02
C THR A 550 -16.71 -5.06 39.25
N THR A 551 -16.58 -6.05 40.14
CA THR A 551 -17.27 -6.05 41.44
C THR A 551 -16.34 -5.57 42.56
N SER A 552 -16.53 -4.32 42.97
CA SER A 552 -15.83 -3.72 44.13
C SER A 552 -16.36 -4.30 45.44
N THR A 553 -15.49 -4.91 46.26
CA THR A 553 -15.73 -5.13 47.69
C THR A 553 -14.69 -4.42 48.55
N LYS A 554 -15.17 -3.72 49.58
CA LYS A 554 -14.32 -2.92 50.49
C LYS A 554 -13.64 -3.80 51.52
N GLY A 555 -12.31 -3.67 51.59
CA GLY A 555 -11.54 -3.53 52.83
C GLY A 555 -11.56 -4.68 53.83
N GLU A 556 -10.42 -5.36 53.95
CA GLU A 556 -9.97 -5.87 55.24
C GLU A 556 -8.44 -5.80 55.34
N THR A 557 -7.93 -5.30 56.47
CA THR A 557 -6.50 -5.09 56.71
C THR A 557 -5.98 -6.19 57.61
N THR A 558 -5.14 -7.09 57.11
CA THR A 558 -4.43 -8.07 57.95
C THR A 558 -2.91 -7.96 57.79
N SER A 559 -2.22 -7.95 58.92
CA SER A 559 -0.77 -7.76 59.03
C SER A 559 -0.09 -9.12 59.13
N ILE A 560 0.96 -9.34 58.35
CA ILE A 560 1.83 -10.51 58.47
C ILE A 560 3.23 -10.04 58.89
N LYS A 561 3.58 -10.32 60.15
CA LYS A 561 4.96 -10.26 60.64
C LYS A 561 5.74 -11.43 60.05
N GLY A 562 6.99 -11.19 59.66
CA GLY A 562 7.78 -12.15 58.90
C GLY A 562 8.47 -13.23 59.73
N GLU A 563 9.13 -14.14 59.01
CA GLU A 563 10.13 -15.07 59.53
C GLU A 563 11.42 -14.97 58.70
N THR A 564 12.55 -15.16 59.39
CA THR A 564 13.90 -15.09 58.82
C THR A 564 14.57 -16.46 58.95
N THR A 565 15.01 -17.04 57.84
CA THR A 565 16.07 -18.06 57.85
C THR A 565 17.05 -17.81 56.72
N ALA A 566 18.29 -18.25 56.89
CA ALA A 566 19.44 -17.85 56.08
C ALA A 566 20.41 -19.03 55.85
N ILE A 567 21.57 -18.75 55.23
CA ILE A 567 22.75 -19.64 55.05
C ILE A 567 22.62 -20.52 53.77
N LYS A 568 23.60 -20.63 52.86
CA LYS A 568 25.06 -20.35 52.89
C LYS A 568 25.59 -19.79 51.54
N ARG A 569 26.69 -19.03 51.59
CA ARG A 569 27.59 -18.76 50.43
C ARG A 569 28.68 -19.84 50.38
N GLU A 570 29.13 -20.19 49.17
CA GLU A 570 30.52 -20.63 48.95
C GLU A 570 31.00 -20.23 47.54
N THR A 571 32.33 -20.19 47.32
CA THR A 571 32.96 -19.32 46.30
C THR A 571 33.90 -20.03 45.32
N VAL A 572 33.70 -19.74 44.02
CA VAL A 572 34.72 -19.47 42.97
C VAL A 572 35.72 -20.59 42.58
N LYS A 573 35.78 -20.94 41.27
CA LYS A 573 37.01 -20.85 40.43
C LYS A 573 36.82 -21.16 38.92
N LYS A 574 37.16 -20.15 38.10
CA LYS A 574 37.89 -20.14 36.80
C LYS A 574 37.57 -21.10 35.64
N CYS A 575 37.48 -20.52 34.44
CA CYS A 575 37.75 -21.14 33.11
C CYS A 575 39.20 -21.64 32.98
N PRO A 576 39.50 -22.51 31.99
CA PRO A 576 39.80 -22.07 30.61
C PRO A 576 39.12 -22.97 29.55
N PHE A 577 39.17 -22.73 28.23
CA PHE A 577 39.89 -21.75 27.41
C PHE A 577 38.93 -21.04 26.44
#